data_AF-A0A841MH15-F1
#
_entry.id   AF-A0A841MH15-F1
#
_cell.length_a   1.000
_cell.length_b   1.000
_cell.length_c   1.000
_cell.angle_alpha   90.00
_cell.angle_beta   90.00
_cell.angle_gamma   90.00
#
_symmetry.space_group_name_H-M   'P 1'
#
loop_
_entity.id
_entity.type
_entity.pdbx_description
1 polymer ?
#
loop_
_entity_poly.entity_id
_entity_poly.type
_entity_poly.pdbx_seq_one_letter_code
_entity_poly.pdbx_strand_id
1 'polypeptide(L)'
;MKNSSLKTSLVLLVTLAGTLTIAFSCASDSEDHTPAPPPPVAKACEGSTASLTNDIMPILQQNCAVSGCHISGTGRANFTDKAIVIQFASQIRTNTQAGVMPPSSSGQSITEAEKTLISCWVSNGAKDN
;
A
#
# COMPACT_ATOMS: atom_id res chain seq x y z
N MET A 1 -27.61 63.35 58.65
CA MET A 1 -27.22 64.01 57.38
C MET A 1 -26.99 62.88 56.37
N LYS A 2 -27.84 62.81 55.34
CA LYS A 2 -28.00 61.65 54.44
C LYS A 2 -27.51 62.08 53.07
N ASN A 3 -26.42 61.51 52.58
CA ASN A 3 -25.88 61.77 51.24
C ASN A 3 -26.16 60.57 50.33
N SER A 4 -27.05 60.83 49.38
CA SER A 4 -27.41 59.96 48.28
C SER A 4 -26.30 59.88 47.23
N SER A 5 -26.02 58.68 46.71
CA SER A 5 -25.96 58.42 45.26
C SER A 5 -25.70 56.94 45.02
N LEU A 6 -26.80 56.18 44.95
CA LEU A 6 -26.85 54.81 44.49
C LEU A 6 -26.87 54.84 42.96
N LYS A 7 -25.74 54.48 42.32
CA LYS A 7 -25.63 54.41 40.86
C LYS A 7 -26.36 53.16 40.36
N THR A 8 -27.55 53.38 39.83
CA THR A 8 -28.33 52.41 39.03
C THR A 8 -27.79 52.33 37.61
N SER A 9 -27.28 51.16 37.22
CA SER A 9 -27.05 50.67 35.85
C SER A 9 -26.16 49.43 36.00
N LEU A 10 -26.35 48.26 35.40
CA LEU A 10 -27.17 47.83 34.28
C LEU A 10 -26.96 46.30 34.28
N VAL A 11 -28.03 45.52 34.41
CA VAL A 11 -28.30 44.33 33.58
C VAL A 11 -27.31 43.16 33.67
N LEU A 12 -27.78 42.11 34.35
CA LEU A 12 -27.97 40.77 33.76
C LEU A 12 -26.71 40.01 33.36
N LEU A 13 -26.21 39.18 34.28
CA LEU A 13 -25.47 37.97 33.90
C LEU A 13 -25.91 36.84 34.83
N VAL A 14 -26.90 36.11 34.31
CA VAL A 14 -27.50 34.90 34.85
C VAL A 14 -26.40 33.86 35.05
N THR A 15 -25.95 33.67 36.28
CA THR A 15 -25.13 32.52 36.68
C THR A 15 -26.07 31.38 37.04
N LEU A 16 -26.49 30.59 36.03
CA LEU A 16 -27.12 29.30 36.25
C LEU A 16 -26.08 28.21 35.99
N ALA A 17 -25.53 27.70 37.09
CA ALA A 17 -24.68 26.51 37.12
C ALA A 17 -25.55 25.24 37.12
N GLY A 18 -25.12 24.26 36.33
CA GLY A 18 -25.60 22.87 36.37
C GLY A 18 -26.70 22.58 35.35
N THR A 19 -26.69 21.50 34.58
CA THR A 19 -25.89 20.28 34.54
C THR A 19 -26.31 19.52 33.27
N LEU A 20 -25.46 18.60 32.81
CA LEU A 20 -25.84 17.26 32.33
C LEU A 20 -25.89 16.98 30.82
N THR A 21 -24.95 16.10 30.44
CA THR A 21 -24.94 15.08 29.37
C THR A 21 -24.98 15.55 27.91
N ILE A 22 -23.79 15.66 27.32
CA ILE A 22 -23.60 15.33 25.90
C ILE A 22 -23.03 13.91 25.85
N ALA A 23 -23.93 12.94 25.71
CA ALA A 23 -23.60 11.67 25.09
C ALA A 23 -24.23 11.71 23.70
N PHE A 24 -23.43 11.59 22.64
CA PHE A 24 -23.62 10.62 21.56
C PHE A 24 -22.67 10.94 20.39
N SER A 25 -21.85 9.94 20.12
CA SER A 25 -21.30 9.54 18.82
C SER A 25 -20.75 10.65 17.91
N CYS A 26 -19.43 10.83 17.98
CA CYS A 26 -18.68 10.95 16.74
C CYS A 26 -18.85 9.62 15.97
N ALA A 27 -19.92 9.52 15.17
CA ALA A 27 -19.84 8.68 13.99
C ALA A 27 -18.89 9.42 13.05
N SER A 28 -17.68 8.90 12.88
CA SER A 28 -16.81 9.32 11.78
C SER A 28 -17.44 8.81 10.49
N ASP A 29 -18.44 9.56 10.02
CA ASP A 29 -18.78 9.60 8.61
C ASP A 29 -17.66 10.39 7.94
N SER A 30 -16.91 9.70 7.10
CA SER A 30 -15.93 10.34 6.22
C SER A 30 -16.19 9.76 4.85
N GLU A 31 -17.25 10.25 4.24
CA GLU A 31 -17.37 10.37 2.80
C GLU A 31 -16.34 11.44 2.35
N ASP A 32 -15.06 11.06 2.28
CA ASP A 32 -14.02 11.86 1.65
C ASP A 32 -13.20 10.93 0.75
N HIS A 33 -13.13 11.32 -0.51
CA HIS A 33 -12.61 10.54 -1.62
C HIS A 33 -11.07 10.51 -1.59
N THR A 34 -10.51 10.00 -0.50
CA THR A 34 -9.08 9.67 -0.38
C THR A 34 -8.96 8.15 -0.40
N PRO A 35 -8.18 7.57 -1.33
CA PRO A 35 -7.94 6.14 -1.32
C PRO A 35 -7.38 5.76 0.05
N ALA A 36 -8.08 4.88 0.76
CA ALA A 36 -7.58 4.31 2.00
C ALA A 36 -6.13 3.84 1.78
N PRO A 37 -5.23 4.03 2.75
CA PRO A 37 -3.87 3.51 2.63
C PRO A 37 -3.97 2.02 2.26
N PRO A 38 -3.21 1.56 1.24
CA PRO A 38 -3.35 0.20 0.76
C PRO A 38 -3.17 -0.75 1.93
N PRO A 39 -4.06 -1.76 2.07
CA PRO A 39 -3.96 -2.70 3.16
C PRO A 39 -2.55 -3.31 3.19
N PRO A 40 -2.05 -3.74 4.37
CA PRO A 40 -0.77 -4.43 4.45
C PRO A 40 -0.70 -5.50 3.36
N VAL A 41 0.39 -5.58 2.58
CA VAL A 41 0.50 -6.47 1.41
C VAL A 41 0.12 -7.92 1.74
N ALA A 42 0.38 -8.37 2.98
CA ALA A 42 -0.07 -9.66 3.49
C ALA A 42 -1.60 -9.86 3.39
N LYS A 43 -2.41 -8.83 3.69
CA LYS A 43 -3.87 -8.82 3.53
C LYS A 43 -4.32 -8.78 2.07
N ALA A 44 -3.60 -8.05 1.22
CA ALA A 44 -3.91 -7.98 -0.21
C ALA A 44 -3.69 -9.32 -0.95
N CYS A 45 -2.86 -10.21 -0.36
CA CYS A 45 -2.54 -11.51 -0.92
C CYS A 45 -3.26 -12.68 -0.24
N GLU A 46 -4.15 -12.41 0.74
CA GLU A 46 -4.98 -13.44 1.36
C GLU A 46 -5.86 -14.10 0.29
N GLY A 47 -5.68 -15.40 0.07
CA GLY A 47 -6.38 -16.17 -0.96
C GLY A 47 -5.75 -16.16 -2.35
N SER A 48 -4.64 -15.45 -2.56
CA SER A 48 -3.91 -15.52 -3.84
C SER A 48 -3.28 -16.90 -4.04
N THR A 49 -3.54 -17.51 -5.19
CA THR A 49 -2.97 -18.81 -5.60
C THR A 49 -1.84 -18.66 -6.63
N ALA A 50 -1.15 -17.51 -6.64
CA ALA A 50 -0.11 -17.22 -7.62
C ALA A 50 0.91 -18.37 -7.72
N SER A 51 1.10 -18.87 -8.93
CA SER A 51 1.96 -19.99 -9.28
C SER A 51 3.25 -19.51 -9.91
N LEU A 52 4.38 -20.09 -9.49
CA LEU A 52 5.65 -19.82 -10.18
C LEU A 52 5.53 -20.17 -11.66
N THR A 53 5.02 -21.36 -11.96
CA THR A 53 5.00 -21.88 -13.33
C THR A 53 4.03 -21.14 -14.24
N ASN A 54 2.83 -20.87 -13.76
CA ASN A 54 1.74 -20.38 -14.60
C ASN A 54 1.62 -18.85 -14.61
N ASP A 55 2.05 -18.18 -13.54
CA ASP A 55 1.91 -16.72 -13.41
C ASP A 55 3.26 -16.01 -13.49
N ILE A 56 4.23 -16.42 -12.65
CA ILE A 56 5.47 -15.64 -12.48
C ILE A 56 6.46 -15.87 -13.62
N MET A 57 6.68 -17.12 -14.04
CA MET A 57 7.62 -17.43 -15.12
C MET A 57 7.23 -16.76 -16.45
N PRO A 58 5.95 -16.77 -16.90
CA PRO A 58 5.56 -16.04 -18.09
C PRO A 58 5.84 -14.53 -18.00
N ILE A 59 5.55 -13.89 -16.87
CA ILE A 59 5.84 -12.46 -16.65
C ILE A 59 7.34 -12.20 -16.78
N LEU A 60 8.17 -13.00 -16.10
CA LEU A 60 9.62 -12.80 -16.12
C LEU A 60 10.24 -13.13 -17.48
N GLN A 61 9.75 -14.15 -18.18
CA GLN A 61 10.24 -14.51 -19.51
C GLN A 61 9.91 -13.44 -20.55
N GLN A 62 8.71 -12.87 -20.48
CA GLN A 62 8.28 -11.82 -21.41
C GLN A 62 8.99 -10.48 -21.17
N ASN A 63 9.23 -10.12 -19.90
CA ASN A 63 9.62 -8.75 -19.55
C ASN A 63 11.05 -8.62 -19.02
N CYS A 64 11.71 -9.71 -18.62
CA CYS A 64 13.01 -9.65 -17.92
C CYS A 64 14.07 -10.57 -18.55
N ALA A 65 13.71 -11.83 -18.84
CA ALA A 65 14.57 -12.82 -19.47
C ALA A 65 14.66 -12.62 -21.00
N VAL A 66 14.94 -11.38 -21.38
CA VAL A 66 15.09 -10.94 -22.77
C VAL A 66 16.57 -10.84 -23.14
N SER A 67 16.86 -10.83 -24.44
CA SER A 67 18.23 -10.74 -24.96
C SER A 67 19.02 -9.58 -24.33
N GLY A 68 20.19 -9.88 -23.78
CA GLY A 68 21.07 -8.89 -23.13
C GLY A 68 20.72 -8.52 -21.69
N CYS A 69 19.61 -9.05 -21.13
CA CYS A 69 19.16 -8.77 -19.76
C CYS A 69 19.26 -10.01 -18.86
N HIS A 70 18.17 -10.53 -18.32
CA HIS A 70 18.19 -11.61 -17.32
C HIS A 70 18.21 -13.01 -17.94
N ILE A 71 19.18 -13.25 -18.83
CA ILE A 71 19.45 -14.54 -19.46
C ILE A 71 20.87 -15.01 -19.14
N SER A 72 21.18 -16.28 -19.41
CA SER A 72 22.54 -16.80 -19.25
C SER A 72 23.58 -15.99 -20.05
N GLY A 73 24.76 -15.78 -19.45
CA GLY A 73 25.90 -15.12 -20.11
C GLY A 73 25.94 -13.59 -20.01
N THR A 74 24.95 -12.94 -19.40
CA THR A 74 24.92 -11.46 -19.26
C THR A 74 25.54 -10.95 -17.95
N GLY A 75 25.94 -11.86 -17.05
CA GLY A 75 26.38 -11.53 -15.70
C GLY A 75 25.24 -11.13 -14.74
N ARG A 76 23.99 -11.24 -15.17
CA ARG A 76 22.79 -11.01 -14.34
C ARG A 76 22.18 -12.34 -13.91
N ALA A 77 21.28 -12.31 -12.94
CA ALA A 77 20.50 -13.48 -12.56
C ALA A 77 19.71 -14.00 -13.78
N ASN A 78 19.86 -15.29 -14.09
CA ASN A 78 19.19 -15.92 -15.23
C ASN A 78 17.75 -16.29 -14.88
N PHE A 79 16.78 -15.50 -15.36
CA PHE A 79 15.36 -15.73 -15.10
C PHE A 79 14.69 -16.72 -16.06
N THR A 80 15.46 -17.43 -16.89
CA THR A 80 14.96 -18.64 -17.57
C THR A 80 14.97 -19.87 -16.66
N ASP A 81 15.63 -19.78 -15.50
CA ASP A 81 15.76 -20.87 -14.53
C ASP A 81 14.91 -20.59 -13.28
N LYS A 82 13.97 -21.50 -12.99
CA LYS A 82 13.08 -21.41 -11.83
C LYS A 82 13.83 -21.36 -10.50
N ALA A 83 14.91 -22.12 -10.35
CA ALA A 83 15.67 -22.16 -9.10
C ALA A 83 16.30 -20.79 -8.81
N ILE A 84 16.80 -20.11 -9.85
CA ILE A 84 17.32 -18.75 -9.75
C ILE A 84 16.19 -17.76 -9.46
N VAL A 85 15.02 -17.90 -10.11
CA VAL A 85 13.87 -17.03 -9.82
C VAL A 85 13.44 -17.13 -8.35
N ILE A 86 13.36 -18.33 -7.79
CA ILE A 86 13.06 -18.56 -6.36
C ILE A 86 14.16 -17.95 -5.49
N GLN A 87 15.43 -18.18 -5.82
CA GLN A 87 16.56 -17.63 -5.07
C GLN A 87 16.53 -16.09 -4.99
N PHE A 88 16.11 -15.43 -6.07
CA PHE A 88 16.05 -13.97 -6.17
C PHE A 88 14.66 -13.37 -5.90
N ALA A 89 13.69 -14.18 -5.45
CA ALA A 89 12.29 -13.80 -5.29
C ALA A 89 12.09 -12.46 -4.57
N SER A 90 12.73 -12.27 -3.42
CA SER A 90 12.63 -11.01 -2.66
C SER A 90 13.15 -9.81 -3.43
N GLN A 91 14.27 -9.96 -4.16
CA GLN A 91 14.85 -8.87 -4.95
C GLN A 91 13.99 -8.55 -6.17
N ILE A 92 13.44 -9.58 -6.83
CA ILE A 92 12.48 -9.43 -7.93
C ILE A 92 11.29 -8.60 -7.46
N ARG A 93 10.65 -8.98 -6.33
CA ARG A 93 9.55 -8.19 -5.74
C ARG A 93 9.97 -6.75 -5.45
N THR A 94 11.08 -6.53 -4.76
CA THR A 94 11.51 -5.17 -4.40
C THR A 94 11.69 -4.30 -5.63
N ASN A 95 12.36 -4.81 -6.66
CA ASN A 95 12.66 -4.03 -7.86
C ASN A 95 11.41 -3.76 -8.72
N THR A 96 10.49 -4.72 -8.82
CA THR A 96 9.25 -4.53 -9.59
C THR A 96 8.27 -3.61 -8.88
N GLN A 97 8.18 -3.69 -7.54
CA GLN A 97 7.37 -2.78 -6.73
C GLN A 97 7.94 -1.36 -6.72
N ALA A 98 9.26 -1.21 -6.71
CA ALA A 98 9.90 0.09 -6.85
C ALA A 98 9.84 0.67 -8.27
N GLY A 99 9.35 -0.09 -9.26
CA GLY A 99 9.27 0.34 -10.66
C GLY A 99 10.63 0.53 -11.34
N VAL A 100 11.72 0.03 -10.76
CA VAL A 100 13.07 0.11 -11.35
C VAL A 100 13.35 -1.03 -12.32
N MET A 101 12.57 -2.11 -12.24
CA MET A 101 12.60 -3.23 -13.17
C MET A 101 11.19 -3.52 -13.72
N PRO A 102 11.06 -3.74 -15.03
CA PRO A 102 12.10 -3.58 -16.05
C PRO A 102 12.51 -2.10 -16.23
N PRO A 103 13.77 -1.80 -16.60
CA PRO A 103 14.21 -0.43 -16.82
C PRO A 103 13.55 0.12 -18.09
N SER A 104 13.21 1.41 -18.12
CA SER A 104 12.57 2.04 -19.29
C SER A 104 13.37 1.87 -20.59
N SER A 105 14.70 1.80 -20.49
CA SER A 105 15.60 1.55 -21.63
C SER A 105 15.47 0.16 -22.25
N SER A 106 14.82 -0.79 -21.58
CA SER A 106 14.57 -2.13 -22.12
C SER A 106 13.41 -2.18 -23.12
N GLY A 107 12.56 -1.15 -23.14
CA GLY A 107 11.30 -1.16 -23.90
C GLY A 107 10.24 -2.13 -23.33
N GLN A 108 10.50 -2.78 -22.20
CA GLN A 108 9.55 -3.64 -21.51
C GLN A 108 8.85 -2.90 -20.38
N SER A 109 7.67 -3.37 -20.00
CA SER A 109 6.90 -2.85 -18.88
C SER A 109 5.99 -3.94 -18.32
N ILE A 110 5.77 -3.91 -17.01
CA ILE A 110 4.78 -4.77 -16.36
C ILE A 110 3.64 -3.92 -15.80
N THR A 111 2.44 -4.48 -15.84
CA THR A 111 1.22 -3.92 -15.29
C THR A 111 1.19 -3.99 -13.76
N GLU A 112 0.32 -3.22 -13.13
CA GLU A 112 0.10 -3.29 -11.68
C GLU A 112 -0.44 -4.66 -11.23
N ALA A 113 -1.20 -5.35 -12.09
CA ALA A 113 -1.67 -6.71 -11.85
C ALA A 113 -0.50 -7.72 -11.80
N GLU A 114 0.45 -7.62 -12.72
CA GLU A 114 1.65 -8.46 -12.74
C GLU A 114 2.57 -8.18 -11.54
N LYS A 115 2.74 -6.90 -11.19
CA LYS A 115 3.44 -6.51 -9.95
C LYS A 115 2.77 -7.15 -8.72
N THR A 116 1.44 -7.13 -8.67
CA THR A 116 0.66 -7.73 -7.58
C THR A 116 0.85 -9.25 -7.53
N LEU A 117 0.81 -9.95 -8.67
CA LEU A 117 1.09 -11.39 -8.75
C LEU A 117 2.48 -11.73 -8.20
N ILE A 118 3.51 -11.00 -8.62
CA ILE A 118 4.88 -11.16 -8.10
C ILE A 118 4.90 -10.93 -6.58
N SER A 119 4.29 -9.84 -6.11
CA SER A 119 4.24 -9.52 -4.69
C SER A 119 3.57 -10.61 -3.86
N CYS A 120 2.46 -11.15 -4.34
CA CYS A 120 1.71 -12.20 -3.66
C CYS A 120 2.40 -13.56 -3.69
N TRP A 121 2.99 -13.95 -4.82
CA TRP A 121 3.78 -15.17 -4.87
C TRP A 121 4.94 -15.15 -3.87
N VAL A 122 5.67 -14.03 -3.77
CA VAL A 122 6.76 -13.88 -2.78
C VAL A 122 6.22 -13.87 -1.36
N SER A 123 5.11 -13.15 -1.11
CA SER A 123 4.49 -13.09 0.23
C SER A 123 3.95 -14.46 0.68
N ASN A 124 3.57 -15.31 -0.26
CA ASN A 124 3.12 -16.69 -0.02
C ASN A 124 4.27 -17.72 0.03
N GLY A 125 5.51 -17.25 0.10
CA GLY A 125 6.70 -18.07 0.33
C GLY A 125 7.47 -18.49 -0.92
N ALA A 126 7.21 -17.85 -2.07
CA ALA A 126 7.95 -18.06 -3.32
C ALA A 126 8.06 -19.55 -3.73
N LYS A 127 6.93 -20.27 -3.65
CA LYS A 127 6.86 -21.72 -3.87
C LYS A 127 7.11 -22.06 -5.34
N ASP A 128 7.67 -23.26 -5.59
CA ASP A 128 7.68 -23.87 -6.92
C ASP A 128 6.36 -24.63 -7.12
N ASN A 129 5.35 -23.92 -7.61
CA ASN A 129 3.98 -24.42 -7.82
C ASN A 129 3.42 -24.06 -9.20
#